data_AF-A0A2W6D6L2-F1
#
_entry.id   AF-A0A2W6D6L2-F1
#
_cell.length_a   1.000
_cell.length_b   1.000
_cell.length_c   1.000
_cell.angle_alpha   90.00
_cell.angle_beta   90.00
_cell.angle_gamma   90.00
#
_symmetry.space_group_name_H-M   'P 1'
#
loop_
_entity.id
_entity.type
_entity.pdbx_description
1 polymer ?
#
loop_
_entity_poly.entity_id
_entity_poly.type
_entity_poly.pdbx_seq_one_letter_code
_entity_poly.pdbx_strand_id
1 'polypeptide(L)'
;MAHLSLRTGRPEMVGLPGRAWVVSFDLRLAPRSRLELGLAPGHDGRSVSLSAEALPQRVGWRGGGWHHVELTGSELAIDGRSSRVRAGGGSRLTLRVSRGRASIEALIVSDAADRGSLLLHRLAELHARIPSGRFPVGADVADRVHYASASDWTSGFWPGALWEGAGIGPASGRALFAGWALAATVGHLGAERTDTHDVGFMYGESSLAAWRALCRGSSRRTTPTLCARLKQSVLSAADELLALAASNPGAGTIPTTDRGPDADTIVDSMMNIAILPWATRVTGNPAYARLASHHAHAVASLLVRPDGSTAQSVHFDRTTGRVLLIHTHQGLSNSSTWSRGEGWAVYGFAQAALALHDPGLLGVALRAADYVARHLPAGGIPLWDYDAPPDGPVDASAGVITAAGLLHLAAACRSIPAPCGNSAGRWVALGRRMLAAALSRASIGPPLGLLGSQVLNEHARGCWCDGGELIFGLTYGVEAARLAESEAGGSRG
;
A
#
# COMPACT_ATOMS: atom_id res chain seq x y z
N MET A 1 -10.24 -6.19 -18.22
CA MET A 1 -11.38 -6.11 -17.28
C MET A 1 -12.60 -5.60 -18.01
N ALA A 2 -13.75 -6.27 -17.85
CA ALA A 2 -14.96 -6.00 -18.62
C ALA A 2 -16.18 -6.04 -17.69
N HIS A 3 -17.15 -5.13 -17.91
CA HIS A 3 -18.51 -5.32 -17.43
C HIS A 3 -19.22 -6.25 -18.42
N LEU A 4 -19.64 -7.43 -17.98
CA LEU A 4 -20.31 -8.41 -18.83
C LEU A 4 -21.77 -8.55 -18.41
N SER A 5 -22.68 -8.27 -19.35
CA SER A 5 -24.11 -8.55 -19.20
C SER A 5 -24.45 -9.85 -19.93
N LEU A 6 -24.61 -10.93 -19.17
CA LEU A 6 -24.87 -12.26 -19.71
C LEU A 6 -26.36 -12.61 -19.60
N ARG A 7 -26.87 -13.31 -20.61
CA ARG A 7 -28.24 -13.85 -20.66
C ARG A 7 -28.18 -15.32 -21.04
N THR A 8 -29.26 -16.06 -20.82
CA THR A 8 -29.38 -17.44 -21.30
C THR A 8 -28.94 -17.55 -22.76
N GLY A 9 -27.97 -18.42 -23.04
CA GLY A 9 -27.46 -18.57 -24.41
C GLY A 9 -26.00 -18.98 -24.49
N ARG A 10 -25.30 -18.44 -25.50
CA ARG A 10 -23.90 -18.78 -25.78
C ARG A 10 -23.00 -18.41 -24.59
N PRO A 11 -22.03 -19.29 -24.26
CA PRO A 11 -21.09 -18.98 -23.20
C PRO A 11 -20.17 -17.82 -23.60
N GLU A 12 -19.81 -17.01 -22.61
CA GLU A 12 -18.69 -16.07 -22.71
C GLU A 12 -17.38 -16.80 -22.37
N MET A 13 -16.32 -16.56 -23.12
CA MET A 13 -15.02 -17.21 -22.92
C MET A 13 -13.99 -16.21 -22.41
N VAL A 14 -13.39 -16.52 -21.27
CA VAL A 14 -12.29 -15.76 -20.67
C VAL A 14 -10.99 -16.54 -20.88
N GLY A 15 -10.00 -15.92 -21.54
CA GLY A 15 -8.68 -16.53 -21.72
C GLY A 15 -7.90 -16.59 -20.41
N LEU A 16 -7.20 -17.69 -20.16
CA LEU A 16 -6.41 -17.91 -18.94
C LEU A 16 -4.92 -18.00 -19.29
N PRO A 17 -4.04 -17.35 -18.50
CA PRO A 17 -2.60 -17.42 -18.72
C PRO A 17 -2.05 -18.77 -18.26
N GLY A 18 -1.24 -19.40 -19.12
CA GLY A 18 -0.46 -20.58 -18.76
C GLY A 18 -1.27 -21.74 -18.16
N ARG A 19 -0.64 -22.48 -17.26
CA ARG A 19 -1.24 -23.63 -16.54
C ARG A 19 -1.65 -23.30 -15.10
N ALA A 20 -1.12 -22.23 -14.53
CA ALA A 20 -1.39 -21.78 -13.16
C ALA A 20 -1.94 -20.36 -13.22
N TRP A 21 -3.25 -20.24 -13.13
CA TRP A 21 -3.97 -18.98 -13.26
C TRP A 21 -4.80 -18.73 -12.01
N VAL A 22 -5.10 -17.45 -11.78
CA VAL A 22 -6.08 -17.01 -10.79
C VAL A 22 -7.04 -16.03 -11.43
N VAL A 23 -8.29 -16.07 -11.01
CA VAL A 23 -9.36 -15.20 -11.50
C VAL A 23 -10.14 -14.66 -10.31
N SER A 24 -10.46 -13.37 -10.31
CA SER A 24 -11.49 -12.83 -9.44
C SER A 24 -12.44 -11.92 -10.20
N PHE A 25 -13.70 -11.87 -9.77
CA PHE A 25 -14.73 -11.00 -10.33
C PHE A 25 -15.89 -10.82 -9.36
N ASP A 26 -16.65 -9.75 -9.54
CA ASP A 26 -17.91 -9.54 -8.83
C ASP A 26 -19.09 -10.05 -9.69
N LEU A 27 -19.99 -10.81 -9.08
CA LEU A 27 -21.13 -11.46 -9.71
C LEU A 27 -22.44 -10.98 -9.09
N ARG A 28 -23.40 -10.61 -9.94
CA ARG A 28 -24.81 -10.47 -9.54
C ARG A 28 -25.69 -11.34 -10.41
N LEU A 29 -26.50 -12.19 -9.78
CA LEU A 29 -27.51 -13.01 -10.45
C LEU A 29 -28.90 -12.40 -10.26
N ALA A 30 -29.67 -12.27 -11.34
CA ALA A 30 -31.08 -11.93 -11.20
C ALA A 30 -31.84 -13.09 -10.51
N PRO A 31 -32.98 -12.85 -9.84
CA PRO A 31 -33.76 -13.91 -9.20
C PRO A 31 -34.02 -15.10 -10.14
N ARG A 32 -33.94 -16.33 -9.65
CA ARG A 32 -34.12 -17.57 -10.44
C ARG A 32 -33.08 -17.78 -11.55
N SER A 33 -31.99 -17.03 -11.54
CA SER A 33 -30.90 -17.19 -12.51
C SER A 33 -29.85 -18.20 -12.03
N ARG A 34 -29.19 -18.81 -13.01
CA ARG A 34 -28.13 -19.79 -12.80
C ARG A 34 -26.98 -19.50 -13.76
N LEU A 35 -25.78 -19.38 -13.21
CA LEU A 35 -24.52 -19.27 -13.93
C LEU A 35 -23.73 -20.57 -13.77
N GLU A 36 -23.11 -21.01 -14.84
CA GLU A 36 -22.21 -22.16 -14.86
C GLU A 36 -20.81 -21.68 -15.21
N LEU A 37 -19.85 -22.03 -14.35
CA LEU A 37 -18.43 -21.79 -14.52
C LEU A 37 -17.82 -23.07 -15.09
N GLY A 38 -17.48 -23.08 -16.37
CA GLY A 38 -16.81 -24.20 -17.03
C GLY A 38 -15.30 -24.12 -16.86
N LEU A 39 -14.70 -25.16 -16.28
CA LEU A 39 -13.31 -25.18 -15.80
C LEU A 39 -12.39 -26.14 -16.59
N ALA A 40 -12.83 -26.65 -17.74
CA ALA A 40 -12.08 -27.62 -18.55
C ALA A 40 -12.30 -27.39 -20.06
N PRO A 41 -11.37 -27.84 -20.92
CA PRO A 41 -11.57 -27.77 -22.36
C PRO A 41 -12.60 -28.83 -22.81
N GLY A 42 -13.73 -28.40 -23.38
CA GLY A 42 -14.71 -29.27 -24.04
C GLY A 42 -16.09 -29.37 -23.37
N HIS A 43 -17.07 -29.92 -24.12
CA HIS A 43 -18.47 -30.03 -23.72
C HIS A 43 -18.75 -31.05 -22.60
N ASP A 44 -17.79 -31.93 -22.29
CA ASP A 44 -17.87 -32.90 -21.19
C ASP A 44 -17.24 -32.38 -19.87
N GLY A 45 -16.86 -31.10 -19.84
CA GLY A 45 -16.03 -30.49 -18.81
C GLY A 45 -16.76 -30.18 -17.50
N ARG A 46 -16.12 -30.53 -16.37
CA ARG A 46 -16.55 -30.18 -15.01
C ARG A 46 -16.94 -28.70 -14.92
N SER A 47 -18.17 -28.44 -14.52
CA SER A 47 -18.69 -27.09 -14.29
C SER A 47 -19.13 -26.92 -12.85
N VAL A 48 -18.99 -25.70 -12.33
CA VAL A 48 -19.58 -25.32 -11.05
C VAL A 48 -20.80 -24.46 -11.32
N SER A 49 -21.94 -24.85 -10.73
CA SER A 49 -23.19 -24.13 -10.91
C SER A 49 -23.45 -23.21 -9.72
N LEU A 50 -23.64 -21.91 -10.01
CA LEU A 50 -24.02 -20.88 -9.05
C LEU A 50 -25.48 -20.52 -9.32
N SER A 51 -26.34 -20.71 -8.32
CA SER A 51 -27.77 -20.33 -8.40
C SER A 51 -28.04 -19.17 -7.45
N ALA A 52 -28.86 -18.21 -7.88
CA ALA A 52 -29.15 -16.99 -7.13
C ALA A 52 -29.65 -17.29 -5.69
N GLU A 53 -30.40 -18.37 -5.52
CA GLU A 53 -30.99 -18.79 -4.24
C GLU A 53 -29.97 -19.39 -3.26
N ALA A 54 -28.81 -19.83 -3.75
CA ALA A 54 -27.78 -20.49 -2.97
C ALA A 54 -26.63 -19.56 -2.55
N LEU A 55 -26.60 -18.32 -3.07
CA LEU A 55 -25.54 -17.37 -2.77
C LEU A 55 -25.77 -16.72 -1.38
N PRO A 56 -24.72 -16.63 -0.54
CA PRO A 56 -24.85 -16.13 0.81
C PRO A 56 -25.09 -14.62 0.82
N GLN A 57 -25.98 -14.12 1.69
CA GLN A 57 -26.05 -12.68 1.96
C GLN A 57 -25.14 -12.34 3.14
N ARG A 58 -24.06 -11.58 2.88
CA ARG A 58 -23.12 -11.12 3.91
C ARG A 58 -23.09 -9.61 3.98
N VAL A 59 -22.98 -9.08 5.21
CA VAL A 59 -22.75 -7.67 5.48
C VAL A 59 -21.30 -7.30 5.15
N GLY A 60 -21.09 -6.13 4.56
CA GLY A 60 -19.76 -5.63 4.17
C GLY A 60 -19.38 -5.98 2.74
N TRP A 61 -19.85 -7.12 2.22
CA TRP A 61 -19.78 -7.39 0.78
C TRP A 61 -20.56 -6.31 0.00
N ARG A 62 -20.21 -6.01 -1.27
CA ARG A 62 -20.69 -4.88 -2.13
C ARG A 62 -22.19 -4.56 -2.04
N GLY A 63 -23.00 -5.48 -1.53
CA GLY A 63 -24.41 -5.31 -1.23
C GLY A 63 -25.24 -5.42 -2.49
N GLY A 64 -26.56 -5.26 -2.37
CA GLY A 64 -27.44 -5.23 -3.54
C GLY A 64 -27.41 -6.49 -4.42
N GLY A 65 -27.09 -7.66 -3.83
CA GLY A 65 -27.01 -8.94 -4.51
C GLY A 65 -25.71 -9.18 -5.29
N TRP A 66 -24.68 -8.36 -5.08
CA TRP A 66 -23.33 -8.62 -5.59
C TRP A 66 -22.55 -9.56 -4.66
N HIS A 67 -21.81 -10.49 -5.27
CA HIS A 67 -20.96 -11.46 -4.60
C HIS A 67 -19.57 -11.43 -5.22
N HIS A 68 -18.52 -11.48 -4.40
CA HIS A 68 -17.16 -11.62 -4.91
C HIS A 68 -16.84 -13.10 -5.15
N VAL A 69 -16.28 -13.40 -6.31
CA VAL A 69 -15.91 -14.75 -6.71
C VAL A 69 -14.41 -14.78 -6.97
N GLU A 70 -13.73 -15.72 -6.34
CA GLU A 70 -12.31 -16.03 -6.61
C GLU A 70 -12.21 -17.48 -7.06
N LEU A 71 -11.39 -17.73 -8.07
CA LEU A 71 -11.27 -19.03 -8.70
C LEU A 71 -9.80 -19.32 -9.06
N THR A 72 -9.39 -20.52 -8.73
CA THR A 72 -8.08 -21.09 -9.11
C THR A 72 -8.28 -22.45 -9.77
N GLY A 73 -7.18 -23.12 -10.11
CA GLY A 73 -7.22 -24.49 -10.62
C GLY A 73 -7.86 -25.50 -9.66
N SER A 74 -7.88 -25.20 -8.35
CA SER A 74 -8.27 -26.14 -7.28
C SER A 74 -9.32 -25.62 -6.31
N GLU A 75 -9.61 -24.31 -6.32
CA GLU A 75 -10.51 -23.70 -5.34
C GLU A 75 -11.45 -22.68 -5.99
N LEU A 76 -12.66 -22.62 -5.46
CA LEU A 76 -13.66 -21.57 -5.72
C LEU A 76 -14.06 -20.98 -4.38
N ALA A 77 -13.90 -19.67 -4.23
CA ALA A 77 -14.44 -18.92 -3.10
C ALA A 77 -15.55 -17.98 -3.56
N ILE A 78 -16.59 -17.88 -2.73
CA ILE A 78 -17.69 -16.94 -2.89
C ILE A 78 -17.85 -16.20 -1.57
N ASP A 79 -17.68 -14.88 -1.59
CA ASP A 79 -17.70 -14.02 -0.40
C ASP A 79 -16.82 -14.57 0.75
N GLY A 80 -15.61 -15.02 0.38
CA GLY A 80 -14.60 -15.61 1.27
C GLY A 80 -14.88 -17.05 1.72
N ARG A 81 -15.92 -17.72 1.22
CA ARG A 81 -16.19 -19.14 1.52
C ARG A 81 -15.61 -20.05 0.45
N SER A 82 -14.47 -20.66 0.75
CA SER A 82 -13.76 -21.55 -0.18
C SER A 82 -14.36 -22.96 -0.23
N SER A 83 -14.35 -23.54 -1.42
CA SER A 83 -14.71 -24.92 -1.71
C SER A 83 -13.71 -25.49 -2.72
N ARG A 84 -13.40 -26.79 -2.60
CA ARG A 84 -12.51 -27.46 -3.55
C ARG A 84 -13.21 -27.65 -4.88
N VAL A 85 -12.54 -27.28 -5.95
CA VAL A 85 -12.94 -27.59 -7.32
C VAL A 85 -11.81 -28.35 -8.02
N ARG A 86 -12.12 -28.98 -9.15
CA ARG A 86 -11.10 -29.57 -10.01
C ARG A 86 -11.23 -28.94 -11.39
N ALA A 87 -10.52 -27.85 -11.62
CA ALA A 87 -10.34 -27.33 -12.97
C ALA A 87 -9.35 -28.22 -13.73
N GLY A 88 -9.62 -28.47 -15.01
CA GLY A 88 -8.61 -29.04 -15.89
C GLY A 88 -7.56 -27.98 -16.21
N GLY A 89 -6.35 -28.38 -16.63
CA GLY A 89 -5.29 -27.45 -17.07
C GLY A 89 -5.58 -26.73 -18.41
N GLY A 90 -6.85 -26.36 -18.64
CA GLY A 90 -7.31 -25.65 -19.83
C GLY A 90 -6.95 -24.17 -19.81
N SER A 91 -6.86 -23.58 -21.00
CA SER A 91 -6.49 -22.17 -21.21
C SER A 91 -7.70 -21.22 -21.26
N ARG A 92 -8.88 -21.68 -20.85
CA ARG A 92 -10.14 -20.92 -20.93
C ARG A 92 -11.07 -21.20 -19.76
N LEU A 93 -11.66 -20.14 -19.22
CA LEU A 93 -12.79 -20.16 -18.30
C LEU A 93 -14.06 -19.85 -19.11
N THR A 94 -15.09 -20.67 -18.94
CA THR A 94 -16.38 -20.49 -19.63
C THR A 94 -17.42 -19.95 -18.65
N LEU A 95 -18.10 -18.87 -19.00
CA LEU A 95 -19.16 -18.26 -18.22
C LEU A 95 -20.48 -18.43 -18.97
N ARG A 96 -21.33 -19.38 -18.54
CA ARG A 96 -22.59 -19.70 -19.22
C ARG A 96 -23.78 -19.46 -18.30
N VAL A 97 -24.65 -18.54 -18.66
CA VAL A 97 -25.95 -18.43 -17.99
C VAL A 97 -26.85 -19.54 -18.53
N SER A 98 -27.13 -20.56 -17.73
CA SER A 98 -28.06 -21.63 -18.12
C SER A 98 -29.51 -21.26 -17.85
N ARG A 99 -29.77 -20.25 -17.00
CA ARG A 99 -31.10 -19.68 -16.79
C ARG A 99 -31.00 -18.23 -16.35
N GLY A 100 -31.83 -17.36 -16.93
CA GLY A 100 -32.01 -15.98 -16.47
C GLY A 100 -30.90 -15.02 -16.95
N ARG A 101 -30.36 -14.22 -16.03
CA ARG A 101 -29.38 -13.15 -16.33
C ARG A 101 -28.31 -13.04 -15.25
N ALA A 102 -27.09 -12.71 -15.66
CA ALA A 102 -25.97 -12.43 -14.77
C ALA A 102 -25.27 -11.13 -15.19
N SER A 103 -24.79 -10.37 -14.21
CA SER A 103 -23.88 -9.25 -14.41
C SER A 103 -22.54 -9.60 -13.76
N ILE A 104 -21.45 -9.37 -14.48
CA ILE A 104 -20.09 -9.56 -13.99
C ILE A 104 -19.33 -8.24 -14.09
N GLU A 105 -18.66 -7.87 -13.01
CA GLU A 105 -17.80 -6.69 -12.89
C GLU A 105 -16.45 -7.07 -12.32
N ALA A 106 -15.48 -6.15 -12.36
CA ALA A 106 -14.17 -6.34 -11.75
C ALA A 106 -13.46 -7.65 -12.15
N LEU A 107 -13.63 -8.12 -13.40
CA LEU A 107 -12.96 -9.34 -13.86
C LEU A 107 -11.44 -9.13 -14.01
N ILE A 108 -10.69 -9.71 -13.09
CA ILE A 108 -9.22 -9.74 -13.04
C ILE A 108 -8.76 -11.17 -13.35
N VAL A 109 -7.77 -11.30 -14.22
CA VAL A 109 -7.16 -12.57 -14.61
C VAL A 109 -5.65 -12.38 -14.61
N SER A 110 -4.95 -13.24 -13.88
CA SER A 110 -3.50 -13.16 -13.73
C SER A 110 -2.86 -14.56 -13.74
N ASP A 111 -1.59 -14.63 -14.10
CA ASP A 111 -0.77 -15.81 -13.85
C ASP A 111 -0.50 -15.90 -12.34
N ALA A 112 -0.63 -17.08 -11.74
CA ALA A 112 -0.39 -17.25 -10.30
C ALA A 112 1.08 -16.99 -9.91
N ALA A 113 2.01 -17.06 -10.87
CA ALA A 113 3.41 -16.71 -10.68
C ALA A 113 3.66 -15.19 -10.66
N ASP A 114 2.76 -14.38 -11.23
CA ASP A 114 2.82 -12.93 -11.15
C ASP A 114 2.28 -12.43 -9.80
N ARG A 115 3.16 -12.48 -8.80
CA ARG A 115 2.81 -12.10 -7.42
C ARG A 115 2.45 -10.63 -7.27
N GLY A 116 2.91 -9.74 -8.15
CA GLY A 116 2.52 -8.34 -8.15
C GLY A 116 1.04 -8.18 -8.54
N SER A 117 0.63 -8.86 -9.60
CA SER A 117 -0.77 -8.88 -10.04
C SER A 117 -1.72 -9.53 -9.02
N LEU A 118 -1.25 -10.45 -8.16
CA LEU A 118 -2.06 -11.01 -7.08
C LEU A 118 -2.58 -9.93 -6.11
N LEU A 119 -1.81 -8.87 -5.86
CA LEU A 119 -2.25 -7.78 -4.99
C LEU A 119 -3.49 -7.06 -5.56
N LEU A 120 -3.67 -7.02 -6.89
CA LEU A 120 -4.88 -6.46 -7.50
C LEU A 120 -6.12 -7.31 -7.21
N HIS A 121 -5.97 -8.63 -7.12
CA HIS A 121 -7.05 -9.51 -6.67
C HIS A 121 -7.41 -9.22 -5.21
N ARG A 122 -6.40 -9.03 -4.34
CA ARG A 122 -6.62 -8.65 -2.94
C ARG A 122 -7.34 -7.31 -2.80
N LEU A 123 -6.96 -6.31 -3.58
CA LEU A 123 -7.67 -5.02 -3.60
C LEU A 123 -9.13 -5.16 -4.04
N ALA A 124 -9.42 -6.01 -5.02
CA ALA A 124 -10.79 -6.25 -5.47
C ALA A 124 -11.61 -6.99 -4.41
N GLU A 125 -11.04 -7.99 -3.74
CA GLU A 125 -11.68 -8.71 -2.64
C GLU A 125 -11.97 -7.78 -1.45
N LEU A 126 -10.97 -6.99 -1.02
CA LEU A 126 -11.13 -6.02 0.04
C LEU A 126 -12.16 -4.95 -0.31
N HIS A 127 -12.13 -4.40 -1.54
CA HIS A 127 -13.14 -3.44 -1.98
C HIS A 127 -14.53 -4.07 -1.96
N ALA A 128 -14.63 -5.34 -2.32
CA ALA A 128 -15.90 -6.02 -2.25
C ALA A 128 -16.36 -6.17 -0.82
N ARG A 129 -15.48 -6.47 0.14
CA ARG A 129 -15.78 -6.80 1.55
C ARG A 129 -15.87 -5.62 2.52
N ILE A 130 -15.26 -4.48 2.21
CA ILE A 130 -15.19 -3.31 3.09
C ILE A 130 -16.46 -2.46 2.91
N PRO A 131 -17.22 -2.18 4.00
CA PRO A 131 -18.34 -1.26 3.92
C PRO A 131 -17.91 0.14 3.46
N SER A 132 -18.74 0.81 2.67
CA SER A 132 -18.50 2.19 2.25
C SER A 132 -18.25 3.11 3.44
N GLY A 133 -17.24 3.99 3.34
CA GLY A 133 -16.85 4.92 4.41
C GLY A 133 -16.07 4.30 5.57
N ARG A 134 -15.64 3.03 5.46
CA ARG A 134 -14.75 2.37 6.42
C ARG A 134 -13.34 2.25 5.84
N PHE A 135 -12.35 2.34 6.72
CA PHE A 135 -10.93 2.24 6.36
C PHE A 135 -10.32 1.04 7.08
N PRO A 136 -9.74 0.06 6.37
CA PRO A 136 -9.09 -1.08 7.01
C PRO A 136 -7.75 -0.68 7.65
N VAL A 137 -7.44 -1.27 8.80
CA VAL A 137 -6.07 -1.33 9.35
C VAL A 137 -5.33 -2.53 8.74
N GLY A 138 -6.05 -3.61 8.49
CA GLY A 138 -5.49 -4.85 7.96
C GLY A 138 -6.43 -6.04 8.16
N ALA A 139 -5.95 -7.25 7.89
CA ALA A 139 -6.62 -8.51 8.20
C ALA A 139 -5.78 -9.36 9.16
N ASP A 140 -6.40 -9.91 10.20
CA ASP A 140 -5.71 -10.81 11.14
C ASP A 140 -5.50 -12.21 10.56
N VAL A 141 -4.87 -13.11 11.32
CA VAL A 141 -4.57 -14.49 10.90
C VAL A 141 -5.80 -15.35 10.61
N ALA A 142 -6.99 -14.91 11.03
CA ALA A 142 -8.27 -15.54 10.69
C ALA A 142 -8.94 -14.85 9.48
N ASP A 143 -8.18 -14.02 8.75
CA ASP A 143 -8.63 -13.14 7.68
C ASP A 143 -9.82 -12.25 8.11
N ARG A 144 -9.90 -11.83 9.38
CA ARG A 144 -10.89 -10.84 9.81
C ARG A 144 -10.31 -9.44 9.60
N VAL A 145 -11.02 -8.63 8.81
CA VAL A 145 -10.67 -7.23 8.56
C VAL A 145 -10.96 -6.38 9.79
N HIS A 146 -9.94 -5.66 10.25
CA HIS A 146 -10.03 -4.66 11.31
C HIS A 146 -10.09 -3.27 10.69
N TYR A 147 -10.86 -2.38 11.30
CA TYR A 147 -11.14 -1.07 10.75
C TYR A 147 -10.71 0.03 11.69
N ALA A 148 -10.22 1.10 11.08
CA ALA A 148 -9.90 2.36 11.71
C ALA A 148 -11.03 3.37 11.50
N SER A 149 -11.09 4.37 12.38
CA SER A 149 -11.77 5.63 12.13
C SER A 149 -11.11 6.40 10.98
N ALA A 150 -11.81 7.38 10.42
CA ALA A 150 -11.23 8.23 9.36
C ALA A 150 -10.06 9.09 9.85
N SER A 151 -9.92 9.29 11.17
CA SER A 151 -8.85 10.05 11.82
C SER A 151 -7.67 9.20 12.29
N ASP A 152 -7.73 7.87 12.12
CA ASP A 152 -6.60 7.00 12.47
C ASP A 152 -5.51 7.08 11.40
N TRP A 153 -4.25 7.00 11.82
CA TRP A 153 -3.08 7.20 10.96
C TRP A 153 -3.04 6.31 9.71
N THR A 154 -3.68 5.12 9.75
CA THR A 154 -3.72 4.20 8.61
C THR A 154 -4.82 4.47 7.59
N SER A 155 -5.72 5.41 7.84
CA SER A 155 -6.93 5.63 7.04
C SER A 155 -6.65 6.00 5.57
N GLY A 156 -5.52 6.67 5.32
CA GLY A 156 -5.08 7.07 3.98
C GLY A 156 -4.59 5.91 3.10
N PHE A 157 -4.14 4.80 3.69
CA PHE A 157 -3.52 3.72 2.92
C PHE A 157 -4.51 2.96 2.05
N TRP A 158 -5.79 2.86 2.43
CA TRP A 158 -6.79 2.20 1.59
C TRP A 158 -7.06 2.94 0.27
N PRO A 159 -7.42 4.24 0.25
CA PRO A 159 -7.48 4.98 -1.00
C PRO A 159 -6.13 4.99 -1.73
N GLY A 160 -5.00 5.05 -1.03
CA GLY A 160 -3.66 4.95 -1.62
C GLY A 160 -3.42 3.64 -2.38
N ALA A 161 -3.75 2.50 -1.78
CA ALA A 161 -3.58 1.19 -2.40
C ALA A 161 -4.42 1.06 -3.68
N LEU A 162 -5.64 1.63 -3.69
CA LEU A 162 -6.49 1.67 -4.88
C LEU A 162 -5.91 2.60 -5.96
N TRP A 163 -5.34 3.76 -5.60
CA TRP A 163 -4.65 4.64 -6.57
C TRP A 163 -3.42 3.97 -7.18
N GLU A 164 -2.63 3.27 -6.37
CA GLU A 164 -1.49 2.47 -6.83
C GLU A 164 -1.95 1.31 -7.74
N GLY A 165 -3.04 0.64 -7.39
CA GLY A 165 -3.68 -0.39 -8.23
C GLY A 165 -4.12 0.14 -9.60
N ALA A 166 -4.60 1.39 -9.66
CA ALA A 166 -4.91 2.07 -10.92
C ALA A 166 -3.66 2.42 -11.75
N GLY A 167 -2.47 2.41 -11.13
CA GLY A 167 -1.19 2.67 -11.77
C GLY A 167 -0.52 1.44 -12.38
N ILE A 168 -0.73 0.26 -11.82
CA ILE A 168 -0.10 -1.01 -12.26
C ILE A 168 -1.04 -1.90 -13.11
N GLY A 169 -2.35 -1.80 -12.93
CA GLY A 169 -3.29 -2.64 -13.67
C GLY A 169 -3.28 -2.38 -15.19
N PRO A 170 -3.71 -3.36 -16.01
CA PRO A 170 -3.88 -3.16 -17.45
C PRO A 170 -4.82 -1.97 -17.72
N ALA A 171 -4.72 -1.35 -18.90
CA ALA A 171 -5.46 -0.11 -19.22
C ALA A 171 -6.97 -0.16 -18.90
N SER A 172 -7.60 -1.33 -18.97
CA SER A 172 -9.01 -1.57 -18.61
C SER A 172 -9.30 -1.65 -17.11
N GLY A 173 -8.31 -2.02 -16.27
CA GLY A 173 -8.42 -2.03 -14.80
C GLY A 173 -8.18 -0.67 -14.15
N ARG A 174 -7.40 0.21 -14.81
CA ARG A 174 -7.09 1.55 -14.32
C ARG A 174 -8.34 2.38 -13.99
N ALA A 175 -9.38 2.34 -14.82
CA ALA A 175 -10.60 3.12 -14.59
C ALA A 175 -11.42 2.61 -13.39
N LEU A 176 -11.44 1.29 -13.18
CA LEU A 176 -12.15 0.66 -12.07
C LEU A 176 -11.53 1.05 -10.73
N PHE A 177 -10.23 0.78 -10.57
CA PHE A 177 -9.50 1.12 -9.36
C PHE A 177 -9.51 2.63 -9.11
N ALA A 178 -9.35 3.47 -10.14
CA ALA A 178 -9.44 4.92 -9.97
C ALA A 178 -10.83 5.39 -9.49
N GLY A 179 -11.91 4.74 -9.94
CA GLY A 179 -13.27 5.03 -9.46
C GLY A 179 -13.44 4.69 -7.98
N TRP A 180 -12.98 3.51 -7.58
CA TRP A 180 -12.98 3.06 -6.18
C TRP A 180 -12.10 3.95 -5.29
N ALA A 181 -10.89 4.26 -5.77
CA ALA A 181 -9.93 5.12 -5.08
C ALA A 181 -10.51 6.52 -4.84
N LEU A 182 -11.18 7.09 -5.85
CA LEU A 182 -11.83 8.39 -5.71
C LEU A 182 -12.96 8.36 -4.69
N ALA A 183 -13.81 7.33 -4.71
CA ALA A 183 -14.88 7.18 -3.72
C ALA A 183 -14.33 7.10 -2.29
N ALA A 184 -13.30 6.26 -2.07
CA ALA A 184 -12.62 6.14 -0.79
C ALA A 184 -11.94 7.46 -0.36
N THR A 185 -11.29 8.16 -1.31
CA THR A 185 -10.65 9.46 -1.04
C THR A 185 -11.67 10.51 -0.62
N VAL A 186 -12.81 10.60 -1.29
CA VAL A 186 -13.86 11.57 -0.94
C VAL A 186 -14.46 11.26 0.44
N GLY A 187 -14.60 9.97 0.78
CA GLY A 187 -15.02 9.53 2.11
C GLY A 187 -14.01 9.82 3.23
N HIS A 188 -12.75 10.07 2.89
CA HIS A 188 -11.67 10.34 3.84
C HIS A 188 -11.49 11.84 4.19
N LEU A 189 -12.17 12.73 3.45
CA LEU A 189 -12.07 14.17 3.69
C LEU A 189 -12.71 14.58 5.02
N GLY A 190 -12.16 15.60 5.67
CA GLY A 190 -12.76 16.24 6.86
C GLY A 190 -12.05 15.99 8.19
N ALA A 191 -10.93 15.27 8.20
CA ALA A 191 -10.10 15.02 9.38
C ALA A 191 -8.64 15.49 9.16
N GLU A 192 -8.43 16.55 8.37
CA GLU A 192 -7.10 17.05 8.01
C GLU A 192 -6.34 17.72 9.17
N ARG A 193 -7.00 17.99 10.30
CA ARG A 193 -6.45 18.65 11.49
C ARG A 193 -6.87 17.89 12.75
N THR A 194 -6.11 16.85 13.07
CA THR A 194 -6.41 15.90 14.15
C THR A 194 -5.27 15.75 15.15
N ASP A 195 -4.37 16.74 15.25
CA ASP A 195 -3.30 16.76 16.23
C ASP A 195 -2.42 15.50 16.12
N THR A 196 -1.99 15.21 14.88
CA THR A 196 -1.07 14.13 14.57
C THR A 196 -0.19 14.48 13.37
N HIS A 197 1.07 14.06 13.43
CA HIS A 197 1.97 14.17 12.29
C HIS A 197 1.59 13.23 11.12
N ASP A 198 0.74 12.23 11.36
CA ASP A 198 0.36 11.21 10.37
C ASP A 198 -0.58 11.73 9.29
N VAL A 199 -0.98 13.01 9.36
CA VAL A 199 -1.73 13.67 8.29
C VAL A 199 -1.00 13.59 6.94
N GLY A 200 0.33 13.42 6.94
CA GLY A 200 1.13 13.15 5.76
C GLY A 200 0.82 11.80 5.11
N PHE A 201 0.77 10.70 5.87
CA PHE A 201 0.28 9.41 5.40
C PHE A 201 -1.19 9.51 4.97
N MET A 202 -2.04 10.04 5.84
CA MET A 202 -3.48 10.11 5.63
C MET A 202 -3.83 10.82 4.32
N TYR A 203 -3.32 12.03 4.11
CA TYR A 203 -3.71 12.88 2.98
C TYR A 203 -2.70 12.90 1.83
N GLY A 204 -1.48 12.40 2.05
CA GLY A 204 -0.53 12.07 1.00
C GLY A 204 -1.00 10.88 0.15
N GLU A 205 -1.42 9.80 0.82
CA GLU A 205 -1.88 8.58 0.16
C GLU A 205 -3.31 8.71 -0.41
N SER A 206 -4.15 9.58 0.16
CA SER A 206 -5.50 9.82 -0.36
C SER A 206 -5.58 11.03 -1.29
N SER A 207 -5.61 12.24 -0.73
CA SER A 207 -5.97 13.47 -1.43
C SER A 207 -4.90 13.91 -2.42
N LEU A 208 -3.62 13.78 -2.06
CA LEU A 208 -2.51 14.10 -2.95
C LEU A 208 -2.37 13.09 -4.08
N ALA A 209 -2.52 11.80 -3.81
CA ALA A 209 -2.57 10.76 -4.84
C ALA A 209 -3.70 11.03 -5.86
N ALA A 210 -4.92 11.31 -5.39
CA ALA A 210 -6.05 11.67 -6.24
C ALA A 210 -5.80 12.94 -7.04
N TRP A 211 -5.26 13.98 -6.40
CA TRP A 211 -4.94 15.25 -7.08
C TRP A 211 -3.90 15.04 -8.20
N ARG A 212 -2.85 14.25 -7.93
CA ARG A 212 -1.82 13.90 -8.93
C ARG A 212 -2.41 13.13 -10.10
N ALA A 213 -3.33 12.20 -9.82
CA ALA A 213 -3.97 11.35 -10.83
C ALA A 213 -4.98 12.11 -11.71
N LEU A 214 -5.71 13.07 -11.16
CA LEU A 214 -6.88 13.67 -11.83
C LEU A 214 -6.72 15.14 -12.24
N CYS A 215 -5.85 15.89 -11.58
CA CYS A 215 -5.84 17.36 -11.64
C CYS A 215 -4.56 17.96 -12.23
N ARG A 216 -3.54 17.15 -12.53
CA ARG A 216 -2.25 17.61 -13.06
C ARG A 216 -2.27 17.74 -14.59
N GLY A 217 -1.79 18.87 -15.12
CA GLY A 217 -1.60 19.10 -16.57
C GLY A 217 -2.88 19.39 -17.35
N SER A 218 -2.84 19.22 -18.67
CA SER A 218 -3.99 19.40 -19.58
C SER A 218 -5.02 18.26 -19.51
N SER A 219 -4.70 17.17 -18.80
CA SER A 219 -5.56 15.99 -18.61
C SER A 219 -6.54 16.18 -17.45
N ARG A 220 -7.25 17.31 -17.37
CA ARG A 220 -8.31 17.51 -16.35
C ARG A 220 -9.44 16.49 -16.62
N ARG A 221 -9.35 15.33 -15.98
CA ARG A 221 -10.33 14.24 -16.07
C ARG A 221 -11.51 14.42 -15.11
N THR A 222 -11.51 15.51 -14.35
CA THR A 222 -12.51 15.81 -13.32
C THR A 222 -12.84 17.29 -13.23
N THR A 223 -13.81 17.64 -12.39
CA THR A 223 -14.31 19.01 -12.23
C THR A 223 -13.31 19.90 -11.49
N PRO A 224 -13.21 21.19 -11.83
CA PRO A 224 -12.39 22.15 -11.09
C PRO A 224 -12.68 22.18 -9.58
N THR A 225 -13.95 22.02 -9.20
CA THR A 225 -14.40 21.99 -7.80
C THR A 225 -13.79 20.82 -7.02
N LEU A 226 -13.76 19.61 -7.61
CA LEU A 226 -13.12 18.48 -6.95
C LEU A 226 -11.61 18.72 -6.80
N CYS A 227 -10.95 19.21 -7.84
CA CYS A 227 -9.51 19.51 -7.78
C CYS A 227 -9.17 20.57 -6.72
N ALA A 228 -10.00 21.60 -6.57
CA ALA A 228 -9.84 22.59 -5.51
C ALA A 228 -10.01 21.96 -4.12
N ARG A 229 -11.03 21.10 -3.93
CA ARG A 229 -11.27 20.40 -2.67
C ARG A 229 -10.13 19.45 -2.28
N LEU A 230 -9.63 18.66 -3.24
CA LEU A 230 -8.47 17.77 -3.02
C LEU A 230 -7.21 18.57 -2.69
N LYS A 231 -6.95 19.66 -3.42
CA LYS A 231 -5.82 20.56 -3.14
C LYS A 231 -5.93 21.14 -1.73
N GLN A 232 -7.11 21.62 -1.34
CA GLN A 232 -7.33 22.22 -0.02
C GLN A 232 -7.14 21.20 1.10
N SER A 233 -7.58 19.96 0.92
CA SER A 233 -7.37 18.89 1.90
C SER A 233 -5.88 18.68 2.20
N VAL A 234 -5.04 18.54 1.16
CA VAL A 234 -3.59 18.37 1.34
C VAL A 234 -2.93 19.62 1.96
N LEU A 235 -3.40 20.82 1.61
CA LEU A 235 -2.89 22.05 2.21
C LEU A 235 -3.27 22.18 3.69
N SER A 236 -4.49 21.80 4.06
CA SER A 236 -4.92 21.77 5.46
C SER A 236 -4.06 20.80 6.30
N ALA A 237 -3.72 19.63 5.74
CA ALA A 237 -2.79 18.68 6.36
C ALA A 237 -1.36 19.23 6.43
N ALA A 238 -0.88 19.94 5.39
CA ALA A 238 0.43 20.59 5.42
C ALA A 238 0.52 21.72 6.46
N ASP A 239 -0.58 22.47 6.66
CA ASP A 239 -0.69 23.49 7.70
C ASP A 239 -0.68 22.87 9.11
N GLU A 240 -1.27 21.69 9.28
CA GLU A 240 -1.19 20.94 10.54
C GLU A 240 0.26 20.59 10.90
N LEU A 241 1.05 20.11 9.93
CA LEU A 241 2.48 19.84 10.15
C LEU A 241 3.26 21.11 10.56
N LEU A 242 2.92 22.27 9.99
CA LEU A 242 3.49 23.55 10.41
C LEU A 242 3.10 23.90 11.86
N ALA A 243 1.83 23.70 12.22
CA ALA A 243 1.33 23.98 13.56
C ALA A 243 1.99 23.05 14.61
N LEU A 244 2.12 21.76 14.29
CA LEU A 244 2.82 20.78 15.12
C LEU A 244 4.29 21.18 15.32
N ALA A 245 5.01 21.54 14.27
CA ALA A 245 6.40 22.01 14.41
C ALA A 245 6.51 23.28 15.29
N ALA A 246 5.55 24.21 15.16
CA ALA A 246 5.50 25.41 15.99
C ALA A 246 5.22 25.11 17.47
N SER A 247 4.56 23.98 17.78
CA SER A 247 4.35 23.51 19.16
C SER A 247 5.62 22.92 19.81
N ASN A 248 6.70 22.73 19.04
CA ASN A 248 7.96 22.19 19.51
C ASN A 248 9.13 23.15 19.17
N PRO A 249 9.11 24.40 19.66
CA PRO A 249 10.01 25.46 19.19
C PRO A 249 11.49 25.22 19.51
N GLY A 250 11.79 24.46 20.57
CA GLY A 250 13.17 24.17 20.97
C GLY A 250 13.92 23.25 20.01
N ALA A 251 13.24 22.22 19.48
CA ALA A 251 13.83 21.31 18.49
C ALA A 251 13.45 21.68 17.03
N GLY A 252 12.29 22.30 16.84
CA GLY A 252 11.75 22.68 15.53
C GLY A 252 11.36 21.48 14.65
N THR A 253 11.41 20.26 15.17
CA THR A 253 10.90 19.05 14.50
C THR A 253 9.38 18.98 14.62
N ILE A 254 8.74 18.22 13.74
CA ILE A 254 7.32 17.90 13.78
C ILE A 254 7.10 16.79 14.81
N PRO A 255 6.50 17.08 15.98
CA PRO A 255 6.20 16.08 16.99
C PRO A 255 5.00 15.21 16.59
N THR A 256 4.85 14.06 17.24
CA THR A 256 3.70 13.14 17.07
C THR A 256 2.35 13.77 17.43
N THR A 257 2.34 14.77 18.32
CA THR A 257 1.17 15.56 18.78
C THR A 257 1.63 16.93 19.28
N ASP A 258 0.74 17.90 19.48
CA ASP A 258 0.99 19.21 20.08
C ASP A 258 0.94 19.22 21.63
N ARG A 259 0.59 18.09 22.25
CA ARG A 259 0.29 18.02 23.68
C ARG A 259 1.52 17.89 24.58
N GLY A 260 1.35 18.39 25.81
CA GLY A 260 2.28 18.20 26.92
C GLY A 260 3.50 19.13 26.89
N PRO A 261 4.31 19.14 27.96
CA PRO A 261 5.55 19.93 28.01
C PRO A 261 6.68 19.33 27.17
N ASP A 262 6.57 18.03 26.85
CA ASP A 262 7.55 17.28 26.09
C ASP A 262 7.00 16.90 24.72
N ALA A 263 7.90 16.64 23.77
CA ALA A 263 7.59 16.24 22.41
C ALA A 263 8.34 14.97 22.04
N ASP A 264 7.70 14.08 21.28
CA ASP A 264 8.34 12.94 20.66
C ASP A 264 8.40 13.15 19.14
N THR A 265 9.56 12.92 18.53
CA THR A 265 9.73 12.86 17.07
C THR A 265 10.23 11.48 16.71
N ILE A 266 9.54 10.83 15.77
CA ILE A 266 9.81 9.44 15.41
C ILE A 266 10.16 9.32 13.92
N VAL A 267 10.86 8.24 13.54
CA VAL A 267 11.46 8.09 12.21
C VAL A 267 10.44 8.06 11.06
N ASP A 268 9.21 7.58 11.28
CA ASP A 268 8.14 7.58 10.27
C ASP A 268 7.67 8.99 9.87
N SER A 269 7.97 10.02 10.67
CA SER A 269 7.71 11.41 10.32
C SER A 269 8.41 11.81 9.00
N MET A 270 9.46 11.10 8.61
CA MET A 270 10.11 11.24 7.30
C MET A 270 9.20 10.90 6.12
N MET A 271 8.21 10.03 6.32
CA MET A 271 7.18 9.74 5.32
C MET A 271 6.18 10.90 5.26
N ASN A 272 5.85 11.47 6.42
CA ASN A 272 4.83 12.50 6.57
C ASN A 272 5.22 13.84 5.93
N ILE A 273 6.51 14.18 5.89
CA ILE A 273 6.97 15.44 5.27
C ILE A 273 6.85 15.47 3.73
N ALA A 274 6.51 14.36 3.07
CA ALA A 274 6.44 14.27 1.61
C ALA A 274 5.42 15.24 0.97
N ILE A 275 4.40 15.66 1.73
CA ILE A 275 3.40 16.64 1.28
C ILE A 275 3.93 18.08 1.26
N LEU A 276 4.94 18.40 2.07
CA LEU A 276 5.41 19.77 2.30
C LEU A 276 6.11 20.40 1.07
N PRO A 277 7.06 19.73 0.38
CA PRO A 277 7.62 20.27 -0.87
C PRO A 277 6.56 20.45 -1.95
N TRP A 278 5.53 19.59 -1.98
CA TRP A 278 4.39 19.77 -2.88
C TRP A 278 3.59 21.03 -2.53
N ALA A 279 3.32 21.28 -1.24
CA ALA A 279 2.61 22.46 -0.78
C ALA A 279 3.35 23.75 -1.19
N THR A 280 4.68 23.81 -1.04
CA THR A 280 5.48 24.94 -1.56
C THR A 280 5.30 25.12 -3.06
N ARG A 281 5.37 24.06 -3.88
CA ARG A 281 5.22 24.19 -5.34
C ARG A 281 3.86 24.73 -5.78
N VAL A 282 2.78 24.39 -5.08
CA VAL A 282 1.41 24.77 -5.50
C VAL A 282 0.90 26.07 -4.87
N THR A 283 1.60 26.61 -3.88
CA THR A 283 1.25 27.87 -3.18
C THR A 283 2.28 28.97 -3.39
N GLY A 284 3.54 28.62 -3.68
CA GLY A 284 4.68 29.53 -3.63
C GLY A 284 5.18 29.82 -2.21
N ASN A 285 4.56 29.28 -1.16
CA ASN A 285 4.99 29.52 0.23
C ASN A 285 6.23 28.67 0.57
N PRO A 286 7.40 29.28 0.81
CA PRO A 286 8.63 28.55 1.10
C PRO A 286 8.66 27.94 2.51
N ALA A 287 7.73 28.30 3.41
CA ALA A 287 7.69 27.77 4.77
C ALA A 287 7.59 26.23 4.80
N TYR A 288 6.80 25.62 3.92
CA TYR A 288 6.66 24.16 3.88
C TYR A 288 7.98 23.46 3.51
N ALA A 289 8.65 23.89 2.43
CA ALA A 289 9.93 23.31 2.04
C ALA A 289 11.04 23.55 3.08
N ARG A 290 11.06 24.71 3.75
CA ARG A 290 11.99 24.97 4.86
C ARG A 290 11.76 24.03 6.02
N LEU A 291 10.49 23.83 6.43
CA LEU A 291 10.17 22.87 7.49
C LEU A 291 10.58 21.45 7.10
N ALA A 292 10.27 21.01 5.86
CA ALA A 292 10.66 19.68 5.38
C ALA A 292 12.18 19.46 5.44
N SER A 293 12.96 20.46 5.02
CA SER A 293 14.42 20.41 5.05
C SER A 293 14.96 20.39 6.50
N HIS A 294 14.50 21.30 7.35
CA HIS A 294 14.90 21.34 8.77
C HIS A 294 14.59 20.03 9.48
N HIS A 295 13.35 19.55 9.34
CA HIS A 295 12.89 18.31 9.96
C HIS A 295 13.73 17.10 9.50
N ALA A 296 13.97 16.97 8.19
CA ALA A 296 14.78 15.88 7.66
C ALA A 296 16.21 15.88 8.21
N HIS A 297 16.88 17.03 8.23
CA HIS A 297 18.25 17.13 8.77
C HIS A 297 18.30 16.89 10.28
N ALA A 298 17.30 17.37 11.03
CA ALA A 298 17.19 17.11 12.46
C ALA A 298 17.00 15.60 12.73
N VAL A 299 16.05 14.95 12.07
CA VAL A 299 15.83 13.49 12.17
C VAL A 299 17.08 12.71 11.77
N ALA A 300 17.78 13.12 10.69
CA ALA A 300 19.02 12.47 10.26
C ALA A 300 20.11 12.53 11.33
N SER A 301 20.28 13.67 11.99
CA SER A 301 21.32 13.85 13.02
C SER A 301 21.00 13.17 14.35
N LEU A 302 19.71 12.98 14.65
CA LEU A 302 19.26 12.44 15.95
C LEU A 302 18.95 10.95 15.92
N LEU A 303 18.37 10.45 14.82
CA LEU A 303 17.84 9.09 14.74
C LEU A 303 18.63 8.17 13.82
N VAL A 304 19.46 8.68 12.91
CA VAL A 304 20.30 7.84 12.04
C VAL A 304 21.70 7.72 12.63
N ARG A 305 22.08 6.50 13.02
CA ARG A 305 23.38 6.19 13.61
C ARG A 305 24.49 6.20 12.54
N PRO A 306 25.77 6.33 12.95
CA PRO A 306 26.89 6.39 11.99
C PRO A 306 27.00 5.18 11.06
N ASP A 307 26.56 3.99 11.51
CA ASP A 307 26.57 2.76 10.72
C ASP A 307 25.39 2.64 9.73
N GLY A 308 24.48 3.61 9.73
CA GLY A 308 23.29 3.66 8.88
C GLY A 308 22.02 3.13 9.54
N SER A 309 22.13 2.43 10.68
CA SER A 309 20.95 1.97 11.42
C SER A 309 20.15 3.11 12.03
N THR A 310 18.89 2.86 12.37
CA THR A 310 18.00 3.86 12.96
C THR A 310 17.54 3.54 14.37
N ALA A 311 17.47 4.57 15.21
CA ALA A 311 16.63 4.59 16.40
C ALA A 311 15.19 4.96 15.99
N GLN A 312 14.19 4.52 16.75
CA GLN A 312 12.80 4.79 16.39
C GLN A 312 12.39 6.23 16.73
N SER A 313 12.74 6.72 17.91
CA SER A 313 12.09 7.87 18.55
C SER A 313 13.08 8.67 19.39
N VAL A 314 12.86 9.99 19.45
CA VAL A 314 13.59 10.92 20.30
C VAL A 314 12.61 11.85 21.02
N HIS A 315 12.73 11.86 22.35
CA HIS A 315 11.90 12.64 23.26
C HIS A 315 12.65 13.91 23.69
N PHE A 316 11.98 15.05 23.69
CA PHE A 316 12.55 16.37 23.99
C PHE A 316 11.71 17.16 24.99
N ASP A 317 12.37 18.07 25.69
CA ASP A 317 11.72 19.23 26.29
C ASP A 317 11.36 20.23 25.17
N ARG A 318 10.07 20.56 24.99
CA ARG A 318 9.60 21.39 23.86
C ARG A 318 10.16 22.80 23.86
N THR A 319 10.43 23.35 25.03
CA THR A 319 10.83 24.77 25.18
C THR A 319 12.30 24.93 24.87
N THR A 320 13.13 24.02 25.38
CA THR A 320 14.59 24.11 25.30
C THR A 320 15.19 23.33 24.14
N GLY A 321 14.46 22.33 23.60
CA GLY A 321 14.97 21.41 22.59
C GLY A 321 15.94 20.37 23.15
N ARG A 322 16.08 20.30 24.48
CA ARG A 322 16.98 19.35 25.13
C ARG A 322 16.46 17.93 24.92
N VAL A 323 17.30 17.07 24.34
CA VAL A 323 17.03 15.63 24.26
C VAL A 323 16.94 15.05 25.67
N LEU A 324 15.80 14.42 25.96
CA LEU A 324 15.51 13.75 27.22
C LEU A 324 15.87 12.26 27.12
N LEU A 325 15.51 11.62 26.01
CA LEU A 325 15.71 10.19 25.78
C LEU A 325 15.64 9.87 24.28
N ILE A 326 16.45 8.91 23.82
CA ILE A 326 16.25 8.23 22.54
C ILE A 326 15.76 6.82 22.85
N HIS A 327 14.61 6.42 22.30
CA HIS A 327 13.98 5.17 22.65
C HIS A 327 13.22 4.51 21.50
N THR A 328 12.58 3.40 21.84
CA THR A 328 11.67 2.66 20.99
C THR A 328 10.40 2.34 21.78
N HIS A 329 9.29 2.17 21.07
CA HIS A 329 8.04 1.62 21.58
C HIS A 329 7.52 0.48 20.68
N GLN A 330 8.23 0.14 19.60
CA GLN A 330 7.88 -0.97 18.70
C GLN A 330 9.04 -1.94 18.43
N GLY A 331 10.28 -1.44 18.43
CA GLY A 331 11.51 -2.24 18.29
C GLY A 331 11.90 -3.01 19.54
N LEU A 332 12.88 -3.91 19.39
CA LEU A 332 13.35 -4.82 20.44
C LEU A 332 13.97 -4.12 21.65
N SER A 333 14.75 -3.06 21.44
CA SER A 333 15.38 -2.26 22.48
C SER A 333 15.73 -0.86 21.98
N ASN A 334 16.07 0.06 22.88
CA ASN A 334 16.46 1.43 22.48
C ASN A 334 17.72 1.47 21.59
N SER A 335 18.56 0.42 21.66
CA SER A 335 19.75 0.26 20.83
C SER A 335 19.53 -0.60 19.59
N SER A 336 18.37 -1.24 19.44
CA SER A 336 18.11 -2.09 18.28
C SER A 336 17.64 -1.29 17.07
N THR A 337 17.47 -2.00 15.96
CA THR A 337 17.03 -1.43 14.68
C THR A 337 15.73 -2.09 14.22
N TRP A 338 14.62 -1.46 14.58
CA TRP A 338 13.30 -1.87 14.15
C TRP A 338 13.17 -1.80 12.62
N SER A 339 12.84 -2.91 11.96
CA SER A 339 13.04 -3.02 10.51
C SER A 339 12.10 -2.16 9.68
N ARG A 340 10.88 -1.90 10.16
CA ARG A 340 9.97 -0.95 9.50
C ARG A 340 10.42 0.49 9.68
N GLY A 341 11.01 0.84 10.82
CA GLY A 341 11.65 2.16 11.04
C GLY A 341 12.80 2.40 10.08
N GLU A 342 13.63 1.38 9.87
CA GLU A 342 14.70 1.42 8.87
C GLU A 342 14.14 1.58 7.44
N GLY A 343 13.05 0.87 7.12
CA GLY A 343 12.33 1.04 5.86
C GLY A 343 11.82 2.47 5.64
N TRP A 344 11.25 3.09 6.68
CA TRP A 344 10.83 4.49 6.65
C TRP A 344 12.00 5.45 6.43
N ALA A 345 13.16 5.18 7.02
CA ALA A 345 14.35 5.98 6.80
C ALA A 345 14.82 5.88 5.33
N VAL A 346 14.96 4.67 4.78
CA VAL A 346 15.35 4.48 3.37
C VAL A 346 14.38 5.20 2.43
N TYR A 347 13.07 5.02 2.63
CA TYR A 347 12.05 5.63 1.78
C TYR A 347 12.00 7.15 1.93
N GLY A 348 11.80 7.61 3.17
CA GLY A 348 11.53 9.02 3.47
C GLY A 348 12.70 9.92 3.14
N PHE A 349 13.94 9.52 3.45
CA PHE A 349 15.12 10.30 3.07
C PHE A 349 15.35 10.32 1.56
N ALA A 350 15.12 9.22 0.84
CA ALA A 350 15.23 9.21 -0.62
C ALA A 350 14.24 10.18 -1.28
N GLN A 351 12.99 10.18 -0.82
CA GLN A 351 11.95 11.10 -1.32
C GLN A 351 12.23 12.56 -0.94
N ALA A 352 12.67 12.82 0.29
CA ALA A 352 13.03 14.16 0.75
C ALA A 352 14.22 14.71 -0.06
N ALA A 353 15.26 13.90 -0.27
CA ALA A 353 16.42 14.26 -1.08
C ALA A 353 16.02 14.62 -2.51
N LEU A 354 15.18 13.81 -3.16
CA LEU A 354 14.69 14.08 -4.52
C LEU A 354 13.82 15.34 -4.58
N ALA A 355 12.90 15.50 -3.63
CA ALA A 355 11.95 16.62 -3.63
C ALA A 355 12.61 17.97 -3.31
N LEU A 356 13.64 17.98 -2.47
CA LEU A 356 14.40 19.16 -2.04
C LEU A 356 15.69 19.37 -2.86
N HIS A 357 16.07 18.41 -3.71
CA HIS A 357 17.35 18.38 -4.42
C HIS A 357 18.56 18.47 -3.47
N ASP A 358 18.51 17.73 -2.36
CA ASP A 358 19.49 17.79 -1.27
C ASP A 358 20.45 16.58 -1.29
N PRO A 359 21.74 16.77 -1.66
CA PRO A 359 22.72 15.68 -1.70
C PRO A 359 23.11 15.17 -0.30
N GLY A 360 22.98 15.98 0.75
CA GLY A 360 23.24 15.55 2.13
C GLY A 360 22.20 14.54 2.60
N LEU A 361 20.93 14.80 2.35
CA LEU A 361 19.83 13.85 2.62
C LEU A 361 19.95 12.59 1.78
N LEU A 362 20.41 12.70 0.52
CA LEU A 362 20.71 11.52 -0.30
C LEU A 362 21.82 10.66 0.33
N GLY A 363 22.84 11.30 0.89
CA GLY A 363 23.89 10.60 1.66
C GLY A 363 23.35 9.86 2.89
N VAL A 364 22.31 10.38 3.55
CA VAL A 364 21.63 9.69 4.66
C VAL A 364 20.88 8.46 4.15
N ALA A 365 20.09 8.60 3.08
CA ALA A 365 19.36 7.49 2.47
C ALA A 365 20.28 6.35 2.00
N LEU A 366 21.45 6.70 1.43
CA LEU A 366 22.47 5.74 1.03
C LEU A 366 23.01 4.93 2.22
N ARG A 367 23.30 5.58 3.36
CA ARG A 367 23.79 4.88 4.55
C ARG A 367 22.77 3.91 5.12
N ALA A 368 21.50 4.32 5.20
CA ALA A 368 20.41 3.44 5.62
C ALA A 368 20.25 2.24 4.66
N ALA A 369 20.28 2.49 3.35
CA ALA A 369 20.22 1.42 2.35
C ALA A 369 21.44 0.46 2.41
N ASP A 370 22.64 0.97 2.69
CA ASP A 370 23.83 0.15 2.92
C ASP A 370 23.76 -0.66 4.22
N TYR A 371 23.11 -0.13 5.27
CA TYR A 371 22.81 -0.90 6.49
C TYR A 371 21.88 -2.07 6.16
N VAL A 372 20.76 -1.82 5.48
CA VAL A 372 19.84 -2.88 5.00
C VAL A 372 20.60 -3.92 4.18
N ALA A 373 21.40 -3.50 3.19
CA ALA A 373 22.12 -4.41 2.31
C ALA A 373 23.07 -5.36 3.06
N ARG A 374 23.66 -4.91 4.18
CA ARG A 374 24.59 -5.70 5.00
C ARG A 374 23.88 -6.63 5.99
N HIS A 375 22.70 -6.26 6.47
CA HIS A 375 21.99 -6.99 7.54
C HIS A 375 20.77 -7.78 7.04
N LEU A 376 20.39 -7.64 5.77
CA LEU A 376 19.26 -8.35 5.19
C LEU A 376 19.51 -9.88 5.20
N PRO A 377 18.62 -10.69 5.80
CA PRO A 377 18.75 -12.14 5.80
C PRO A 377 18.79 -12.75 4.39
N ALA A 378 19.31 -13.98 4.29
CA ALA A 378 19.39 -14.71 3.02
C ALA A 378 18.02 -14.84 2.32
N GLY A 379 16.95 -14.99 3.12
CA GLY A 379 15.56 -15.06 2.65
C GLY A 379 15.03 -13.76 2.01
N GLY A 380 15.74 -12.65 2.11
CA GLY A 380 15.40 -11.40 1.41
C GLY A 380 14.29 -10.56 2.04
N ILE A 381 13.78 -10.97 3.20
CA ILE A 381 12.83 -10.21 4.03
C ILE A 381 13.51 -9.96 5.38
N PRO A 382 13.51 -8.73 5.91
CA PRO A 382 14.07 -8.47 7.23
C PRO A 382 13.24 -9.17 8.32
N LEU A 383 13.89 -9.50 9.43
CA LEU A 383 13.19 -9.77 10.69
C LEU A 383 12.40 -8.52 11.11
N TRP A 384 11.43 -8.64 12.02
CA TRP A 384 10.69 -7.49 12.56
C TRP A 384 11.60 -6.44 13.24
N ASP A 385 12.77 -6.87 13.70
CA ASP A 385 13.88 -6.04 14.18
C ASP A 385 15.19 -6.70 13.71
N TYR A 386 16.15 -5.95 13.18
CA TYR A 386 17.40 -6.51 12.66
C TYR A 386 18.27 -7.16 13.74
N ASP A 387 18.06 -6.80 15.01
CA ASP A 387 18.77 -7.36 16.15
C ASP A 387 17.98 -8.48 16.85
N ALA A 388 16.83 -8.88 16.29
CA ALA A 388 16.05 -10.01 16.79
C ALA A 388 16.81 -11.34 16.65
N PRO A 389 16.52 -12.33 17.52
CA PRO A 389 17.01 -13.70 17.34
C PRO A 389 16.70 -14.25 15.93
N PRO A 390 17.57 -15.11 15.36
CA PRO A 390 17.41 -15.60 13.98
C PRO A 390 16.10 -16.35 13.69
N ASP A 391 15.42 -16.85 14.72
CA ASP A 391 14.12 -17.53 14.68
C ASP A 391 12.91 -16.59 14.88
N GLY A 392 13.16 -15.28 15.01
CA GLY A 392 12.12 -14.27 15.09
C GLY A 392 11.27 -14.16 13.80
N PRO A 393 10.06 -13.58 13.89
CA PRO A 393 9.21 -13.40 12.71
C PRO A 393 9.84 -12.39 11.75
N VAL A 394 9.63 -12.63 10.45
CA VAL A 394 9.92 -11.62 9.41
C VAL A 394 8.82 -10.58 9.37
N ASP A 395 9.14 -9.38 8.89
CA ASP A 395 8.14 -8.36 8.60
C ASP A 395 8.10 -8.06 7.10
N ALA A 396 7.12 -8.66 6.41
CA ALA A 396 6.91 -8.44 4.99
C ALA A 396 6.54 -6.98 4.68
N SER A 397 5.94 -6.25 5.63
CA SER A 397 5.64 -4.81 5.47
C SER A 397 6.93 -4.00 5.36
N ALA A 398 7.88 -4.20 6.28
CA ALA A 398 9.22 -3.60 6.20
C ALA A 398 9.93 -3.99 4.89
N GLY A 399 9.77 -5.23 4.44
CA GLY A 399 10.31 -5.70 3.15
C GLY A 399 9.82 -4.89 1.94
N VAL A 400 8.51 -4.70 1.79
CA VAL A 400 7.93 -3.95 0.66
C VAL A 400 8.14 -2.44 0.77
N ILE A 401 8.09 -1.87 1.98
CA ILE A 401 8.42 -0.45 2.24
C ILE A 401 9.85 -0.16 1.81
N THR A 402 10.78 -0.98 2.27
CA THR A 402 12.21 -0.82 1.94
C THR A 402 12.43 -1.04 0.44
N ALA A 403 11.74 -1.99 -0.19
CA ALA A 403 11.81 -2.19 -1.63
C ALA A 403 11.35 -0.95 -2.41
N ALA A 404 10.22 -0.34 -2.05
CA ALA A 404 9.76 0.91 -2.64
C ALA A 404 10.78 2.04 -2.41
N GLY A 405 11.32 2.16 -1.18
CA GLY A 405 12.32 3.15 -0.82
C GLY A 405 13.62 3.02 -1.63
N LEU A 406 14.09 1.79 -1.90
CA LEU A 406 15.26 1.53 -2.73
C LEU A 406 15.04 1.90 -4.20
N LEU A 407 13.81 1.75 -4.71
CA LEU A 407 13.45 2.18 -6.07
C LEU A 407 13.39 3.72 -6.17
N HIS A 408 12.86 4.40 -5.15
CA HIS A 408 12.95 5.86 -5.04
C HIS A 408 14.39 6.35 -4.89
N LEU A 409 15.22 5.63 -4.12
CA LEU A 409 16.65 5.92 -3.98
C LEU A 409 17.38 5.82 -5.32
N ALA A 410 17.08 4.79 -6.13
CA ALA A 410 17.62 4.69 -7.48
C ALA A 410 17.23 5.88 -8.36
N ALA A 411 15.98 6.35 -8.26
CA ALA A 411 15.54 7.56 -8.97
C ALA A 411 16.25 8.83 -8.46
N ALA A 412 16.41 8.99 -7.14
CA ALA A 412 17.15 10.08 -6.53
C ALA A 412 18.62 10.10 -6.98
N CYS A 413 19.29 8.93 -7.01
CA CYS A 413 20.65 8.79 -7.49
C CYS A 413 20.84 9.20 -8.95
N ARG A 414 19.84 8.97 -9.81
CA ARG A 414 19.88 9.44 -11.21
C ARG A 414 19.69 10.95 -11.31
N SER A 415 18.87 11.52 -10.43
CA SER A 415 18.58 12.96 -10.39
C SER A 415 19.70 13.77 -9.74
N ILE A 416 20.44 13.19 -8.79
CA ILE A 416 21.52 13.83 -8.02
C ILE A 416 22.74 12.89 -8.06
N PRO A 417 23.53 12.87 -9.15
CA PRO A 417 24.53 11.81 -9.37
C PRO A 417 25.73 11.82 -8.42
N ALA A 418 26.11 13.01 -7.90
CA ALA A 418 27.37 13.18 -7.18
C ALA A 418 27.54 12.26 -5.95
N PRO A 419 26.53 12.05 -5.07
CA PRO A 419 26.66 11.13 -3.94
C PRO A 419 26.60 9.65 -4.31
N CYS A 420 26.01 9.28 -5.45
CA CYS A 420 25.70 7.89 -5.78
C CYS A 420 26.68 7.24 -6.77
N GLY A 421 27.37 8.02 -7.60
CA GLY A 421 28.08 7.47 -8.76
C GLY A 421 27.16 6.57 -9.60
N ASN A 422 27.57 5.34 -9.87
CA ASN A 422 26.80 4.37 -10.66
C ASN A 422 25.96 3.37 -9.83
N SER A 423 25.62 3.71 -8.57
CA SER A 423 24.97 2.77 -7.63
C SER A 423 23.48 2.52 -7.90
N ALA A 424 22.81 3.30 -8.77
CA ALA A 424 21.37 3.18 -9.00
C ALA A 424 20.94 1.74 -9.38
N GLY A 425 21.72 1.06 -10.22
CA GLY A 425 21.45 -0.33 -10.61
C GLY A 425 21.51 -1.32 -9.43
N ARG A 426 22.41 -1.10 -8.47
CA ARG A 426 22.50 -1.91 -7.24
C ARG A 426 21.23 -1.79 -6.40
N TRP A 427 20.70 -0.57 -6.27
CA TRP A 427 19.50 -0.31 -5.50
C TRP A 427 18.23 -0.88 -6.17
N VAL A 428 18.13 -0.77 -7.50
CA VAL A 428 17.07 -1.46 -8.25
C VAL A 428 17.12 -2.97 -8.05
N ALA A 429 18.31 -3.58 -8.12
CA ALA A 429 18.48 -5.02 -7.93
C ALA A 429 18.10 -5.47 -6.51
N LEU A 430 18.55 -4.74 -5.47
CA LEU A 430 18.20 -5.04 -4.08
C LEU A 430 16.69 -4.86 -3.83
N GLY A 431 16.10 -3.76 -4.30
CA GLY A 431 14.67 -3.50 -4.17
C GLY A 431 13.82 -4.59 -4.82
N ARG A 432 14.18 -5.03 -6.03
CA ARG A 432 13.52 -6.17 -6.71
C ARG A 432 13.66 -7.48 -5.95
N ARG A 433 14.84 -7.76 -5.38
CA ARG A 433 15.06 -8.97 -4.56
C ARG A 433 14.16 -8.97 -3.32
N MET A 434 14.13 -7.84 -2.59
CA MET A 434 13.29 -7.70 -1.39
C MET A 434 11.80 -7.78 -1.72
N LEU A 435 11.38 -7.13 -2.81
CA LEU A 435 9.99 -7.20 -3.29
C LEU A 435 9.60 -8.63 -3.64
N ALA A 436 10.40 -9.33 -4.45
CA ALA A 436 10.11 -10.72 -4.83
C ALA A 436 10.04 -11.64 -3.61
N ALA A 437 10.92 -11.44 -2.63
CA ALA A 437 10.91 -12.19 -1.38
C ALA A 437 9.63 -11.93 -0.57
N ALA A 438 9.24 -10.66 -0.36
CA ALA A 438 8.03 -10.32 0.36
C ALA A 438 6.76 -10.83 -0.36
N LEU A 439 6.65 -10.61 -1.67
CA LEU A 439 5.49 -11.04 -2.47
C LEU A 439 5.39 -12.56 -2.62
N SER A 440 6.44 -13.33 -2.32
CA SER A 440 6.35 -14.79 -2.23
C SER A 440 5.37 -15.24 -1.13
N ARG A 441 5.06 -14.36 -0.17
CA ARG A 441 4.09 -14.57 0.92
C ARG A 441 2.65 -14.25 0.52
N ALA A 442 2.43 -13.63 -0.64
CA ALA A 442 1.09 -13.38 -1.15
C ALA A 442 0.38 -14.71 -1.49
N SER A 443 -0.84 -14.91 -0.98
CA SER A 443 -1.58 -16.15 -1.22
C SER A 443 -1.92 -16.36 -2.70
N ILE A 444 -1.72 -17.59 -3.18
CA ILE A 444 -2.15 -18.04 -4.53
C ILE A 444 -3.52 -18.74 -4.52
N GLY A 445 -4.09 -18.93 -3.34
CA GLY A 445 -5.46 -19.41 -3.13
C GLY A 445 -6.31 -18.34 -2.43
N PRO A 446 -7.64 -18.48 -2.40
CA PRO A 446 -8.51 -17.52 -1.72
C PRO A 446 -8.21 -17.38 -0.21
N PRO A 447 -8.13 -16.16 0.36
CA PRO A 447 -8.21 -14.87 -0.34
C PRO A 447 -6.95 -14.61 -1.17
N LEU A 448 -7.14 -14.37 -2.47
CA LEU A 448 -6.03 -14.20 -3.42
C LEU A 448 -5.24 -12.93 -3.09
N GLY A 449 -3.92 -13.06 -3.12
CA GLY A 449 -3.02 -11.93 -2.91
C GLY A 449 -2.93 -11.42 -1.48
N LEU A 450 -3.56 -12.09 -0.50
CA LEU A 450 -3.39 -11.77 0.92
C LEU A 450 -1.90 -11.81 1.26
N LEU A 451 -1.33 -10.65 1.62
CA LEU A 451 0.09 -10.48 1.92
C LEU A 451 0.33 -10.64 3.41
N GLY A 452 0.52 -11.88 3.86
CA GLY A 452 0.75 -12.22 5.27
C GLY A 452 2.19 -11.98 5.74
N SER A 453 2.50 -12.49 6.93
CA SER A 453 3.80 -12.35 7.61
C SER A 453 4.22 -10.89 7.82
N GLN A 454 3.27 -10.03 8.18
CA GLN A 454 3.54 -8.67 8.62
C GLN A 454 3.43 -8.59 10.15
N VAL A 455 4.25 -7.73 10.76
CA VAL A 455 4.33 -7.63 12.23
C VAL A 455 3.85 -6.27 12.70
N LEU A 456 2.83 -6.26 13.57
CA LEU A 456 2.38 -5.07 14.28
C LEU A 456 2.34 -5.34 15.76
N ASN A 457 3.11 -4.58 16.52
CA ASN A 457 3.09 -4.60 17.97
C ASN A 457 2.49 -3.29 18.47
N GLU A 458 1.23 -3.33 18.90
CA GLU A 458 0.55 -2.20 19.55
C GLU A 458 0.52 -2.49 21.05
N HIS A 459 1.66 -2.35 21.74
CA HIS A 459 1.76 -2.60 23.18
C HIS A 459 0.47 -2.21 23.95
N ALA A 460 -0.01 -3.11 24.83
CA ALA A 460 -1.28 -3.04 25.58
C ALA A 460 -2.60 -3.36 24.81
N ARG A 461 -2.63 -3.42 23.48
CA ARG A 461 -3.85 -3.77 22.69
C ARG A 461 -3.78 -5.12 21.97
N GLY A 462 -2.59 -5.72 21.91
CA GLY A 462 -2.34 -7.00 21.26
C GLY A 462 -1.20 -6.88 20.24
N CYS A 463 -0.85 -8.00 19.63
CA CYS A 463 0.22 -8.07 18.65
C CYS A 463 -0.24 -8.97 17.51
N TRP A 464 -0.10 -8.48 16.28
CA TRP A 464 -0.15 -9.32 15.08
C TRP A 464 1.26 -9.83 14.91
N CYS A 465 1.62 -10.77 15.80
CA CYS A 465 3.01 -11.15 16.03
C CYS A 465 3.62 -11.92 14.86
N ASP A 466 2.77 -12.51 14.02
CA ASP A 466 3.10 -13.07 12.72
C ASP A 466 1.78 -13.34 11.97
N GLY A 467 1.82 -13.35 10.63
CA GLY A 467 0.75 -13.87 9.78
C GLY A 467 -0.39 -12.91 9.40
N GLY A 468 -0.48 -11.73 10.01
CA GLY A 468 -1.44 -10.70 9.61
C GLY A 468 -1.03 -9.94 8.34
N GLU A 469 -1.99 -9.28 7.70
CA GLU A 469 -1.77 -8.36 6.58
C GLU A 469 -2.10 -6.93 7.01
N LEU A 470 -1.16 -5.99 6.92
CA LEU A 470 -1.41 -4.58 7.25
C LEU A 470 -1.68 -3.80 5.96
N ILE A 471 -2.59 -2.83 6.05
CA ILE A 471 -3.02 -2.06 4.87
C ILE A 471 -1.85 -1.31 4.22
N PHE A 472 -0.96 -0.73 5.01
CA PHE A 472 0.21 -0.04 4.50
C PHE A 472 1.20 -0.99 3.81
N GLY A 473 1.34 -2.23 4.31
CA GLY A 473 2.13 -3.26 3.62
C GLY A 473 1.54 -3.59 2.25
N LEU A 474 0.21 -3.70 2.15
CA LEU A 474 -0.45 -3.86 0.85
C LEU A 474 -0.20 -2.64 -0.06
N THR A 475 -0.37 -1.41 0.44
CA THR A 475 -0.14 -0.17 -0.32
C THR A 475 1.27 -0.09 -0.89
N TYR A 476 2.29 -0.24 -0.04
CA TYR A 476 3.69 -0.18 -0.47
C TYR A 476 4.11 -1.40 -1.31
N GLY A 477 3.46 -2.56 -1.13
CA GLY A 477 3.63 -3.71 -2.01
C GLY A 477 3.17 -3.42 -3.45
N VAL A 478 2.01 -2.78 -3.61
CA VAL A 478 1.50 -2.37 -4.93
C VAL A 478 2.36 -1.25 -5.52
N GLU A 479 2.76 -0.26 -4.71
CA GLU A 479 3.66 0.81 -5.16
C GLU A 479 4.99 0.25 -5.67
N ALA A 480 5.64 -0.61 -4.88
CA ALA A 480 6.93 -1.21 -5.24
C ALA A 480 6.82 -2.04 -6.52
N ALA A 481 5.73 -2.79 -6.72
CA ALA A 481 5.47 -3.54 -7.94
C ALA A 481 5.37 -2.61 -9.16
N ARG A 482 4.61 -1.50 -9.05
CA ARG A 482 4.50 -0.50 -10.12
C ARG A 482 5.84 0.15 -10.46
N LEU A 483 6.61 0.52 -9.44
CA LEU A 483 7.94 1.11 -9.62
C LEU A 483 8.90 0.11 -10.30
N ALA A 484 8.89 -1.15 -9.88
CA ALA A 484 9.75 -2.19 -10.44
C ALA A 484 9.45 -2.49 -11.93
N GLU A 485 8.17 -2.45 -12.33
CA GLU A 485 7.74 -2.55 -13.73
C GLU A 485 8.21 -1.35 -14.56
N SER A 486 8.11 -0.14 -14.00
CA SER A 486 8.57 1.09 -14.66
C SER A 486 10.08 1.04 -14.96
N GLU A 487 10.88 0.52 -14.03
CA GLU A 487 12.32 0.29 -14.23
C GLU A 487 12.60 -0.80 -15.30
N ALA A 488 11.69 -1.76 -15.50
CA ALA A 488 11.85 -2.78 -16.55
C ALA A 488 11.53 -2.21 -17.94
N GLY A 489 10.48 -1.38 -18.04
CA GLY A 489 10.07 -0.71 -19.27
C GLY A 489 11.08 0.32 -19.78
N GLY A 490 11.75 1.06 -18.88
CA GLY A 490 12.77 2.04 -19.23
C GLY A 490 14.07 1.47 -19.82
N SER A 491 14.30 0.15 -19.69
CA SER A 491 15.46 -0.55 -20.26
C SER A 491 15.27 -1.03 -21.71
N ARG A 492 14.09 -0.78 -22.31
CA ARG A 492 13.75 -1.12 -23.70
C ARG A 492 13.56 0.11 -24.61
N GLY A 493 14.01 1.29 -24.17
CA GLY A 493 13.92 2.55 -24.90
C GLY A 493 15.18 2.88 -25.67
#